data_AF-A0A2E9LG60-F1
#
_entry.id   AF-A0A2E9LG60-F1
#
_cell.length_a   1.000
_cell.length_b   1.000
_cell.length_c   1.000
_cell.angle_alpha   90.00
_cell.angle_beta   90.00
_cell.angle_gamma   90.00
#
_symmetry.space_group_name_H-M   'P 1'
#
loop_
_entity.id
_entity.type
_entity.pdbx_description
1 polymer ?
#
loop_
_entity_poly.entity_id
_entity_poly.type
_entity_poly.pdbx_seq_one_letter_code
_entity_poly.pdbx_strand_id
1 'polypeptide(L)'
;MALNLDAMRGKLDKLNGKGDGSKNQFWRPEDGENNVRIVSTPDGDPFKERYFHYNVGTSGFLCPKRNFGDACPVCDFANKLWNEGTEESKKQAKDLFAKQRFFSPVLVRGEEDQGIRVWGYGKMAYEKLLTIVLDPDYGDITDPESGNDLKLMYGKLPGASFPRTDIRPRPRKTILCDDAVGGDERCAELLETIPSFDDLFERKTTEEVKSILDQFMATDSGNSEVVKYGTPTGGSTNAVESAFNDLLNS
;
A
#
# COMPACT_ATOMS: atom_id res chain seq x y z
N MET A 1 -4.09 -31.71 -30.24
CA MET A 1 -4.43 -30.40 -29.65
C MET A 1 -3.53 -29.36 -30.29
N ALA A 2 -4.11 -28.31 -30.87
CA ALA A 2 -3.34 -27.27 -31.54
C ALA A 2 -2.90 -26.20 -30.53
N LEU A 3 -1.79 -25.52 -30.83
CA LEU A 3 -1.29 -24.40 -30.06
C LEU A 3 -2.31 -23.24 -30.11
N ASN A 4 -2.75 -22.73 -28.95
CA ASN A 4 -3.60 -21.54 -28.88
C ASN A 4 -2.75 -20.28 -29.10
N LEU A 5 -2.83 -19.73 -30.32
CA LEU A 5 -2.04 -18.57 -30.74
C LEU A 5 -2.43 -17.29 -30.01
N ASP A 6 -3.66 -17.17 -29.52
CA ASP A 6 -4.12 -15.99 -28.78
C ASP A 6 -3.60 -16.02 -27.34
N ALA A 7 -3.54 -17.19 -26.71
CA ALA A 7 -2.86 -17.37 -25.43
C ALA A 7 -1.35 -17.07 -25.52
N MET A 8 -0.71 -17.44 -26.64
CA MET A 8 0.71 -17.13 -26.88
C MET A 8 0.95 -15.65 -27.17
N ARG A 9 0.01 -14.96 -27.84
CA ARG A 9 0.04 -13.49 -27.99
C ARG A 9 -0.15 -12.78 -26.65
N GLY A 10 -1.09 -13.22 -25.81
CA GLY A 10 -1.26 -12.69 -24.45
C GLY A 10 0.00 -12.85 -23.59
N LYS A 11 0.69 -13.99 -23.70
CA LYS A 11 2.00 -14.20 -23.04
C LYS A 11 3.09 -13.29 -23.61
N LEU A 12 3.10 -13.08 -24.93
CA LEU A 12 4.07 -12.22 -25.62
C LEU A 12 3.84 -10.73 -25.31
N ASP A 13 2.60 -10.28 -25.18
CA ASP A 13 2.25 -8.90 -24.82
C ASP A 13 2.59 -8.59 -23.35
N LYS A 14 2.39 -9.57 -22.45
CA LYS A 14 2.89 -9.52 -21.06
C LYS A 14 4.43 -9.45 -21.00
N LEU A 15 5.13 -10.17 -21.88
CA LEU A 15 6.60 -10.18 -21.98
C LEU A 15 7.20 -8.91 -22.61
N ASN A 16 6.51 -8.28 -23.55
CA ASN A 16 7.05 -7.18 -24.37
C ASN A 16 6.89 -5.77 -23.78
N GLY A 17 6.49 -5.62 -22.52
CA GLY A 17 6.70 -4.35 -21.79
C GLY A 17 6.02 -3.12 -22.43
N LYS A 18 4.77 -3.26 -22.88
CA LYS A 18 3.88 -2.13 -23.22
C LYS A 18 2.62 -2.11 -22.35
N GLY A 19 2.79 -2.39 -21.07
CA GLY A 19 1.85 -1.98 -20.05
C GLY A 19 2.41 -0.76 -19.35
N ASP A 20 1.61 0.28 -19.20
CA ASP A 20 1.75 1.45 -18.33
C ASP A 20 1.79 1.01 -16.84
N GLY A 21 2.70 0.07 -16.52
CA GLY A 21 2.50 -0.97 -15.53
C GLY A 21 2.64 -0.53 -14.09
N SER A 22 3.23 0.62 -13.78
CA SER A 22 3.27 1.11 -12.39
C SER A 22 1.94 1.75 -11.96
N LYS A 23 1.21 2.38 -12.89
CA LYS A 23 0.01 3.16 -12.55
C LYS A 23 -1.23 2.33 -12.22
N ASN A 24 -1.30 1.09 -12.71
CA ASN A 24 -2.48 0.23 -12.53
C ASN A 24 -2.30 -0.89 -11.51
N GLN A 25 -1.14 -0.96 -10.83
CA GLN A 25 -0.88 -2.00 -9.83
C GLN A 25 -1.54 -1.69 -8.49
N PHE A 26 -1.71 -0.42 -8.13
CA PHE A 26 -2.32 -0.04 -6.86
C PHE A 26 -3.81 0.22 -7.00
N TRP A 27 -4.58 -0.25 -6.03
CA TRP A 27 -6.00 0.04 -5.90
C TRP A 27 -6.28 0.80 -4.61
N ARG A 28 -7.31 1.66 -4.67
CA ARG A 28 -7.81 2.41 -3.53
C ARG A 28 -9.33 2.32 -3.48
N PRO A 29 -9.90 2.28 -2.28
CA PRO A 29 -11.34 2.34 -2.15
C PRO A 29 -11.85 3.72 -2.58
N GLU A 30 -12.91 3.72 -3.39
CA GLU A 30 -13.67 4.91 -3.72
C GLU A 30 -14.61 5.31 -2.58
N ASP A 31 -15.11 6.54 -2.57
CA ASP A 31 -16.08 6.98 -1.56
C ASP A 31 -17.37 6.14 -1.67
N GLY A 32 -17.80 5.57 -0.56
CA GLY A 32 -18.93 4.64 -0.49
C GLY A 32 -18.50 3.18 -0.33
N GLU A 33 -19.30 2.30 -0.96
CA GLU A 33 -19.19 0.85 -0.81
C GLU A 33 -18.32 0.25 -1.91
N ASN A 34 -17.25 -0.44 -1.52
CA ASN A 34 -16.37 -1.19 -2.40
C ASN A 34 -16.42 -2.67 -2.01
N ASN A 35 -16.39 -3.57 -2.98
CA ASN A 35 -16.38 -5.01 -2.75
C ASN A 35 -15.07 -5.59 -3.26
N VAL A 36 -14.29 -6.18 -2.37
CA VAL A 36 -12.98 -6.75 -2.73
C VAL A 36 -12.80 -8.12 -2.11
N ARG A 37 -11.92 -8.92 -2.71
CA ARG A 37 -11.47 -10.19 -2.18
C ARG A 37 -9.96 -10.12 -1.98
N ILE A 38 -9.49 -10.31 -0.76
CA ILE A 38 -8.06 -10.48 -0.50
C ILE A 38 -7.65 -11.87 -1.01
N VAL A 39 -6.54 -11.92 -1.71
CA VAL A 39 -6.02 -13.15 -2.31
C VAL A 39 -4.79 -13.61 -1.52
N SER A 40 -4.62 -14.92 -1.37
CA SER A 40 -3.44 -15.47 -0.69
C SER A 40 -2.18 -15.30 -1.55
N THR A 41 -1.05 -15.04 -0.91
CA THR A 41 0.27 -15.02 -1.55
C THR A 41 0.95 -16.37 -1.39
N PRO A 42 1.95 -16.73 -2.24
CA PRO A 42 2.62 -18.03 -2.16
C PRO A 42 3.27 -18.35 -0.81
N ASP A 43 3.63 -17.33 -0.03
CA ASP A 43 4.19 -17.47 1.32
C ASP A 43 3.13 -17.52 2.42
N GLY A 44 1.84 -17.49 2.07
CA GLY A 44 0.71 -17.65 3.00
C GLY A 44 0.38 -16.40 3.82
N ASP A 45 1.11 -15.30 3.66
CA ASP A 45 0.86 -14.04 4.35
C ASP A 45 0.35 -12.96 3.37
N PRO A 46 -0.97 -12.75 3.26
CA PRO A 46 -1.51 -11.74 2.35
C PRO A 46 -1.31 -10.31 2.86
N PHE A 47 -0.73 -10.08 4.05
CA PHE A 47 -0.66 -8.76 4.68
C PHE A 47 0.80 -8.26 4.80
N LYS A 48 1.35 -7.75 3.71
CA LYS A 48 2.75 -7.30 3.67
C LYS A 48 2.98 -6.02 4.43
N GLU A 49 3.90 -6.04 5.38
CA GLU A 49 4.33 -4.85 6.11
C GLU A 49 5.51 -4.16 5.43
N ARG A 50 5.47 -2.83 5.38
CA ARG A 50 6.60 -1.98 5.00
C ARG A 50 6.64 -0.71 5.84
N TYR A 51 7.83 -0.12 5.98
CA TYR A 51 8.06 1.11 6.72
C TYR A 51 8.57 2.22 5.81
N PHE A 52 7.97 3.41 5.88
CA PHE A 52 8.31 4.54 5.01
C PHE A 52 8.66 5.79 5.80
N HIS A 53 9.66 6.53 5.33
CA HIS A 53 9.85 7.91 5.73
C HIS A 53 9.00 8.83 4.86
N TYR A 54 8.36 9.80 5.48
CA TYR A 54 7.63 10.88 4.82
C TYR A 54 8.22 12.22 5.29
N ASN A 55 7.96 13.30 4.54
CA ASN A 55 8.35 14.67 4.89
C ASN A 55 9.88 14.96 4.93
N VAL A 56 10.72 14.11 4.35
CA VAL A 56 12.20 14.32 4.29
C VAL A 56 12.69 14.57 2.86
N GLY A 57 11.85 14.34 1.86
CA GLY A 57 12.19 14.55 0.46
C GLY A 57 10.94 14.85 -0.36
N THR A 58 11.08 14.82 -1.68
CA THR A 58 9.98 15.10 -2.61
C THR A 58 8.84 14.08 -2.53
N SER A 59 9.16 12.83 -2.20
CA SER A 59 8.19 11.74 -2.03
C SER A 59 8.58 10.84 -0.85
N GLY A 60 7.62 10.04 -0.38
CA GLY A 60 7.89 9.02 0.62
C GLY A 60 8.83 7.93 0.07
N PHE A 61 9.67 7.35 0.91
CA PHE A 61 10.58 6.27 0.51
C PHE A 61 10.72 5.19 1.59
N LEU A 62 11.08 3.98 1.19
CA LEU A 62 11.28 2.85 2.10
C LEU A 62 12.40 3.14 3.10
N CYS A 63 12.15 2.89 4.38
CA CYS A 63 13.16 2.97 5.44
C CYS A 63 14.16 1.81 5.31
N PRO A 64 15.45 2.05 5.03
CA PRO A 64 16.42 0.96 4.87
C PRO A 64 16.58 0.12 6.15
N LYS A 65 16.56 0.80 7.31
CA LYS A 65 16.75 0.17 8.62
C LYS A 65 15.62 -0.76 9.02
N ARG A 66 14.37 -0.36 8.81
CA ARG A 66 13.22 -1.14 9.28
C ARG A 66 12.77 -2.21 8.28
N ASN A 67 13.05 -2.05 6.99
CA ASN A 67 12.68 -3.06 5.99
C ASN A 67 13.82 -4.04 5.70
N PHE A 68 15.08 -3.59 5.73
CA PHE A 68 16.22 -4.38 5.26
C PHE A 68 17.35 -4.54 6.28
N GLY A 69 17.26 -3.87 7.45
CA GLY A 69 18.30 -3.91 8.48
C GLY A 69 19.52 -3.01 8.21
N ASP A 70 19.49 -2.22 7.15
CA ASP A 70 20.61 -1.34 6.75
C ASP A 70 20.70 -0.07 7.64
N ALA A 71 21.80 0.68 7.50
CA ALA A 71 21.91 1.99 8.13
C ALA A 71 20.92 2.98 7.50
N CYS A 72 20.21 3.74 8.34
CA CYS A 72 19.27 4.79 7.89
C CYS A 72 19.59 6.13 8.59
N PRO A 73 20.26 7.05 7.89
CA PRO A 73 20.60 8.38 8.42
C PRO A 73 19.40 9.15 8.96
N VAL A 74 18.24 9.03 8.31
CA VAL A 74 16.99 9.69 8.73
C VAL A 74 16.48 9.13 10.06
N CYS A 75 16.51 7.81 10.26
CA CYS A 75 16.17 7.23 11.56
C CYS A 75 17.11 7.74 12.67
N ASP A 76 18.40 7.80 12.39
CA ASP A 76 19.39 8.21 13.38
C ASP A 76 19.24 9.70 13.71
N PHE A 77 18.94 10.54 12.72
CA PHE A 77 18.61 11.94 12.91
C PHE A 77 17.31 12.15 13.70
N ALA A 78 16.23 11.44 13.35
CA ALA A 78 14.97 11.49 14.09
C ALA A 78 15.14 11.07 15.57
N ASN A 79 15.98 10.07 15.84
CA ASN A 79 16.30 9.66 17.21
C ASN A 79 17.11 10.73 17.97
N LYS A 80 18.04 11.43 17.30
CA LYS A 80 18.78 12.55 17.93
C LYS A 80 17.82 13.66 18.34
N LEU A 81 16.95 14.10 17.43
CA LEU A 81 15.91 15.09 17.72
C LEU A 81 14.99 14.64 18.86
N TRP A 82 14.59 13.36 18.88
CA TRP A 82 13.78 12.84 19.99
C TRP A 82 14.48 12.94 21.35
N ASN A 83 15.78 12.66 21.38
CA ASN A 83 16.60 12.66 22.59
C ASN A 83 16.98 14.07 23.08
N GLU A 84 16.90 15.09 22.23
CA GLU A 84 17.05 16.50 22.65
C GLU A 84 15.96 16.92 23.64
N GLY A 85 14.79 16.27 23.59
CA GLY A 85 13.78 16.33 24.64
C GLY A 85 12.95 17.62 24.67
N THR A 86 13.22 18.60 23.81
CA THR A 86 12.38 19.80 23.65
C THR A 86 11.08 19.44 22.91
N GLU A 87 10.01 20.20 23.15
CA GLU A 87 8.73 19.91 22.50
C GLU A 87 8.78 20.09 20.97
N GLU A 88 9.59 21.03 20.49
CA GLU A 88 9.81 21.26 19.07
C GLU A 88 10.61 20.14 18.41
N SER A 89 11.71 19.70 19.01
CA SER A 89 12.53 18.58 18.52
C SER A 89 11.75 17.27 18.51
N LYS A 90 10.93 16.99 19.55
CA LYS A 90 10.03 15.82 19.57
C LYS A 90 8.99 15.87 18.46
N LYS A 91 8.46 17.05 18.14
CA LYS A 91 7.48 17.22 17.05
C LYS A 91 8.13 16.93 15.70
N GLN A 92 9.30 17.50 15.44
CA GLN A 92 10.09 17.23 14.23
C GLN A 92 10.47 15.74 14.12
N ALA A 93 10.94 15.13 15.21
CA ALA A 93 11.25 13.70 15.26
C ALA A 93 10.05 12.83 14.90
N LYS A 94 8.85 13.16 15.42
CA LYS A 94 7.60 12.44 15.09
C LYS A 94 7.26 12.50 13.61
N ASP A 95 7.51 13.63 12.96
CA ASP A 95 7.22 13.80 11.54
C ASP A 95 8.24 13.04 10.66
N LEU A 96 9.47 12.85 11.14
CA LEU A 96 10.55 12.12 10.46
C LEU A 96 10.55 10.60 10.71
N PHE A 97 9.94 10.12 11.80
CA PHE A 97 9.91 8.69 12.10
C PHE A 97 9.20 7.88 11.01
N ALA A 98 9.81 6.74 10.68
CA ALA A 98 9.24 5.81 9.71
C ALA A 98 7.84 5.35 10.15
N LYS A 99 6.88 5.41 9.24
CA LYS A 99 5.50 4.97 9.46
C LYS A 99 5.30 3.60 8.82
N GLN A 100 4.63 2.73 9.57
CA GLN A 100 4.23 1.41 9.09
C GLN A 100 3.05 1.53 8.13
N ARG A 101 3.10 0.77 7.04
CA ARG A 101 2.07 0.61 6.03
C ARG A 101 1.93 -0.86 5.69
N PHE A 102 0.73 -1.22 5.27
CA PHE A 102 0.36 -2.59 4.98
C PHE A 102 -0.18 -2.67 3.56
N PHE A 103 0.09 -3.79 2.90
CA PHE A 103 -0.31 -4.02 1.53
C PHE A 103 -0.85 -5.43 1.36
N SER A 104 -1.98 -5.55 0.66
CA SER A 104 -2.57 -6.84 0.31
C SER A 104 -2.95 -6.90 -1.15
N PRO A 105 -2.78 -8.07 -1.80
CA PRO A 105 -3.30 -8.28 -3.13
C PRO A 105 -4.82 -8.45 -3.03
N VAL A 106 -5.54 -7.70 -3.85
CA VAL A 106 -7.00 -7.66 -3.88
C VAL A 106 -7.51 -7.86 -5.30
N LEU A 107 -8.51 -8.72 -5.43
CA LEU A 107 -9.41 -8.74 -6.57
C LEU A 107 -10.58 -7.81 -6.28
N VAL A 108 -10.83 -6.84 -7.15
CA VAL A 108 -11.93 -5.89 -6.99
C VAL A 108 -13.13 -6.40 -7.77
N ARG A 109 -14.25 -6.63 -7.08
CA ARG A 109 -15.46 -7.19 -7.69
C ARG A 109 -16.07 -6.18 -8.67
N GLY A 110 -16.31 -6.61 -9.91
CA GLY A 110 -16.74 -5.75 -11.02
C GLY A 110 -15.59 -5.10 -11.82
N GLU A 111 -14.34 -5.31 -11.41
CA GLU A 111 -13.12 -4.87 -12.12
C GLU A 111 -12.15 -6.06 -12.30
N GLU A 112 -12.67 -7.27 -12.45
CA GLU A 112 -11.86 -8.50 -12.60
C GLU A 112 -11.00 -8.50 -13.88
N ASP A 113 -11.39 -7.73 -14.88
CA ASP A 113 -10.64 -7.52 -16.12
C ASP A 113 -9.32 -6.77 -15.90
N GLN A 114 -9.24 -5.96 -14.83
CA GLN A 114 -8.02 -5.25 -14.44
C GLN A 114 -7.03 -6.13 -13.66
N GLY A 115 -7.41 -7.36 -13.34
CA GLY A 115 -6.58 -8.30 -12.61
C GLY A 115 -6.46 -7.99 -11.11
N ILE A 116 -5.51 -8.66 -10.47
CA ILE A 116 -5.24 -8.47 -9.04
C ILE A 116 -4.41 -7.20 -8.86
N ARG A 117 -4.86 -6.30 -7.99
CA ARG A 117 -4.19 -5.05 -7.63
C ARG A 117 -3.75 -5.07 -6.18
N VAL A 118 -2.92 -4.12 -5.78
CA VAL A 118 -2.41 -3.98 -4.41
C VAL A 118 -3.16 -2.89 -3.69
N TRP A 119 -3.82 -3.26 -2.60
CA TRP A 119 -4.42 -2.31 -1.70
C TRP A 119 -3.43 -1.91 -0.60
N GLY A 120 -3.05 -0.63 -0.58
CA GLY A 120 -2.25 -0.05 0.49
C GLY A 120 -3.11 0.59 1.58
N TYR A 121 -2.86 0.27 2.85
CA TYR A 121 -3.66 0.77 3.98
C TYR A 121 -2.85 0.94 5.28
N GLY A 122 -3.48 1.64 6.24
CA GLY A 122 -2.90 1.94 7.55
C GLY A 122 -3.21 0.91 8.63
N LYS A 123 -2.63 1.11 9.82
CA LYS A 123 -2.74 0.19 10.98
C LYS A 123 -4.17 -0.17 11.37
N MET A 124 -5.10 0.78 11.34
CA MET A 124 -6.49 0.52 11.74
C MET A 124 -7.20 -0.48 10.82
N ALA A 125 -6.92 -0.43 9.52
CA ALA A 125 -7.46 -1.41 8.57
C ALA A 125 -6.79 -2.78 8.78
N TYR A 126 -5.48 -2.80 9.02
CA TYR A 126 -4.74 -4.03 9.33
C TYR A 126 -5.28 -4.75 10.57
N GLU A 127 -5.47 -4.03 11.69
CA GLU A 127 -6.02 -4.59 12.93
C GLU A 127 -7.42 -5.21 12.72
N LYS A 128 -8.27 -4.55 11.93
CA LYS A 128 -9.60 -5.08 11.57
C LYS A 128 -9.48 -6.36 10.73
N LEU A 129 -8.60 -6.37 9.73
CA LEU A 129 -8.37 -7.54 8.88
C LEU A 129 -7.86 -8.73 9.70
N LEU A 130 -6.88 -8.53 10.59
CA LEU A 130 -6.42 -9.57 11.49
C LEU A 130 -7.54 -10.11 12.38
N THR A 131 -8.39 -9.22 12.92
CA THR A 131 -9.54 -9.65 13.73
C THR A 131 -10.50 -10.54 12.92
N ILE A 132 -10.72 -10.22 11.63
CA ILE A 132 -11.57 -11.02 10.74
C ILE A 132 -10.95 -12.39 10.44
N VAL A 133 -9.64 -12.46 10.14
CA VAL A 133 -8.97 -13.72 9.79
C VAL A 133 -8.82 -14.65 11.01
N LEU A 134 -8.64 -14.07 12.20
CA LEU A 134 -8.54 -14.83 13.45
C LEU A 134 -9.89 -15.25 14.02
N ASP A 135 -10.99 -14.79 13.43
CA ASP A 135 -12.34 -15.18 13.83
C ASP A 135 -12.67 -16.59 13.27
N PRO A 136 -12.93 -17.58 14.14
CA PRO A 136 -13.20 -18.96 13.73
C PRO A 136 -14.46 -19.11 12.87
N ASP A 137 -15.40 -18.16 12.92
CA ASP A 137 -16.63 -18.20 12.12
C ASP A 137 -16.36 -17.93 10.63
N TYR A 138 -15.29 -17.20 10.31
CA TYR A 138 -14.92 -16.88 8.92
C TYR A 138 -13.83 -17.82 8.40
N GLY A 139 -12.81 -18.12 9.20
CA GLY A 139 -11.67 -18.94 8.79
C GLY A 139 -10.81 -18.26 7.72
N ASP A 140 -10.33 -19.03 6.73
CA ASP A 140 -9.52 -18.48 5.64
C ASP A 140 -10.37 -17.68 4.64
N ILE A 141 -10.41 -16.36 4.83
CA ILE A 141 -11.12 -15.45 3.94
C ILE A 141 -10.49 -15.35 2.54
N THR A 142 -9.26 -15.83 2.35
CA THR A 142 -8.51 -15.74 1.09
C THR A 142 -8.66 -16.97 0.20
N ASP A 143 -9.23 -18.05 0.72
CA ASP A 143 -9.39 -19.32 0.03
C ASP A 143 -10.13 -19.15 -1.31
N PRO A 144 -9.61 -19.66 -2.46
CA PRO A 144 -10.23 -19.45 -3.76
C PRO A 144 -11.63 -20.05 -3.93
N GLU A 145 -12.01 -21.08 -3.16
CA GLU A 145 -13.29 -21.77 -3.32
C GLU A 145 -14.32 -21.34 -2.27
N SER A 146 -13.87 -21.03 -1.06
CA SER A 146 -14.69 -20.96 0.15
C SER A 146 -14.36 -19.79 1.09
N GLY A 147 -13.56 -18.82 0.65
CA GLY A 147 -13.29 -17.60 1.42
C GLY A 147 -14.42 -16.56 1.34
N ASN A 148 -14.13 -15.33 1.78
CA ASN A 148 -15.11 -14.27 1.95
C ASN A 148 -14.72 -12.99 1.22
N ASP A 149 -15.66 -12.44 0.45
CA ASP A 149 -15.52 -11.08 -0.04
C ASP A 149 -15.69 -10.09 1.12
N LEU A 150 -14.94 -8.99 1.06
CA LEU A 150 -14.95 -7.91 2.03
C LEU A 150 -15.73 -6.73 1.48
N LYS A 151 -16.69 -6.26 2.29
CA LYS A 151 -17.35 -4.98 2.09
C LYS A 151 -16.50 -3.90 2.77
N LEU A 152 -15.98 -2.98 1.96
CA LEU A 152 -15.21 -1.82 2.37
C LEU A 152 -16.09 -0.58 2.25
N MET A 153 -16.44 0.03 3.38
CA MET A 153 -17.09 1.33 3.41
C MET A 153 -16.02 2.39 3.64
N TYR A 154 -15.64 3.11 2.59
CA TYR A 154 -14.71 4.22 2.68
C TYR A 154 -15.48 5.53 2.62
N GLY A 155 -15.10 6.49 3.46
CA GLY A 155 -15.65 7.83 3.37
C GLY A 155 -15.51 8.63 4.65
N LYS A 156 -15.93 9.89 4.58
CA LYS A 156 -15.84 10.83 5.70
C LYS A 156 -17.15 10.85 6.49
N LEU A 157 -17.10 10.33 7.72
CA LEU A 157 -18.26 10.41 8.62
C LEU A 157 -18.57 11.88 8.97
N PRO A 158 -19.85 12.25 9.15
CA PRO A 158 -20.22 13.59 9.59
C PRO A 158 -19.49 13.98 10.88
N GLY A 159 -18.80 15.13 10.85
CA GLY A 159 -18.00 15.63 11.99
C GLY A 159 -16.62 14.99 12.16
N ALA A 160 -16.25 13.98 11.37
CA ALA A 160 -14.89 13.46 11.36
C ALA A 160 -13.96 14.40 10.58
N SER A 161 -12.72 14.55 11.04
CA SER A 161 -11.70 15.32 10.33
C SER A 161 -11.07 14.55 9.16
N PHE A 162 -11.17 13.22 9.18
CA PHE A 162 -10.47 12.30 8.25
C PHE A 162 -11.43 11.23 7.72
N PRO A 163 -11.23 10.73 6.49
CA PRO A 163 -11.95 9.57 5.99
C PRO A 163 -11.60 8.33 6.83
N ARG A 164 -12.52 7.37 6.89
CA ARG A 164 -12.31 6.09 7.57
C ARG A 164 -12.73 4.96 6.65
N THR A 165 -12.02 3.85 6.78
CA THR A 165 -12.40 2.57 6.14
C THR A 165 -13.04 1.67 7.20
N ASP A 166 -14.31 1.32 7.00
CA ASP A 166 -14.94 0.21 7.71
C ASP A 166 -14.85 -1.05 6.85
N ILE A 167 -14.44 -2.17 7.46
CA ILE A 167 -14.19 -3.43 6.77
C ILE A 167 -15.08 -4.47 7.42
N ARG A 168 -15.89 -5.16 6.62
CA ARG A 168 -16.73 -6.26 7.10
C ARG A 168 -16.69 -7.42 6.11
N PRO A 169 -16.50 -8.66 6.56
CA PRO A 169 -16.68 -9.81 5.70
C PRO A 169 -18.15 -9.95 5.31
N ARG A 170 -18.41 -10.30 4.05
CA ARG A 170 -19.72 -10.74 3.61
C ARG A 170 -20.00 -12.10 4.28
N PRO A 171 -21.21 -12.32 4.86
CA PRO A 171 -21.53 -13.58 5.54
C PRO A 171 -21.49 -14.80 4.61
N ARG A 172 -21.73 -14.59 3.31
CA ARG A 172 -21.75 -15.66 2.32
C ARG A 172 -20.33 -15.90 1.79
N LYS A 173 -19.89 -17.16 1.86
CA LYS A 173 -18.68 -17.64 1.20
C LYS A 173 -18.85 -17.60 -0.31
N THR A 174 -17.83 -17.15 -1.01
CA THR A 174 -17.83 -16.97 -2.47
C THR A 174 -16.56 -17.53 -3.09
N ILE A 175 -16.73 -18.12 -4.27
CA ILE A 175 -15.62 -18.55 -5.12
C ILE A 175 -14.93 -17.29 -5.67
N LEU A 176 -13.61 -17.32 -5.78
CA LEU A 176 -12.79 -16.22 -6.27
C LEU A 176 -13.11 -15.95 -7.75
N CYS A 177 -13.15 -16.99 -8.57
CA CYS A 177 -13.49 -16.90 -10.00
C CYS A 177 -14.68 -17.82 -10.29
N ASP A 178 -15.89 -17.28 -10.20
CA ASP A 178 -17.08 -18.00 -10.65
C ASP A 178 -17.19 -18.00 -12.19
N ASP A 179 -18.23 -18.63 -12.72
CA ASP A 179 -18.48 -18.67 -14.17
C ASP A 179 -18.59 -17.26 -14.79
N ALA A 180 -19.04 -16.25 -14.02
CA ALA A 180 -19.14 -14.87 -14.49
C ALA A 180 -17.75 -14.21 -14.64
N VAL A 181 -16.77 -14.68 -13.87
CA VAL A 181 -15.35 -14.27 -13.93
C VAL A 181 -14.54 -15.13 -14.91
N GLY A 182 -15.14 -16.16 -15.53
CA GLY A 182 -14.49 -17.05 -16.50
C GLY A 182 -13.98 -18.37 -15.92
N GLY A 183 -14.40 -18.72 -14.70
CA GLY A 183 -14.14 -20.02 -14.07
C GLY A 183 -12.68 -20.31 -13.75
N ASP A 184 -12.37 -21.59 -13.56
CA ASP A 184 -11.07 -22.07 -13.06
C ASP A 184 -9.88 -21.70 -13.96
N GLU A 185 -10.08 -21.70 -15.28
CA GLU A 185 -9.02 -21.34 -16.24
C GLU A 185 -8.58 -19.88 -16.07
N ARG A 186 -9.55 -18.97 -15.89
CA ARG A 186 -9.25 -17.56 -15.65
C ARG A 186 -8.70 -17.31 -14.25
N CYS A 187 -9.04 -18.16 -13.28
CA CYS A 187 -8.51 -18.08 -11.92
C CYS A 187 -6.99 -18.19 -11.90
N ALA A 188 -6.43 -19.20 -12.58
CA ALA A 188 -4.98 -19.35 -12.68
C ALA A 188 -4.31 -18.12 -13.32
N GLU A 189 -4.89 -17.60 -14.41
CA GLU A 189 -4.38 -16.41 -15.07
C GLU A 189 -4.42 -15.16 -14.18
N LEU A 190 -5.46 -14.99 -13.37
CA LEU A 190 -5.59 -13.88 -12.42
C LEU A 190 -4.58 -14.01 -11.29
N LEU A 191 -4.38 -15.21 -10.74
CA LEU A 191 -3.37 -15.46 -9.71
C LEU A 191 -1.95 -15.22 -10.22
N GLU A 192 -1.68 -15.44 -11.52
CA GLU A 192 -0.41 -15.04 -12.16
C GLU A 192 -0.23 -13.52 -12.29
N THR A 193 -1.29 -12.71 -12.11
CA THR A 193 -1.19 -11.23 -12.12
C THR A 193 -0.82 -10.61 -10.78
N ILE A 194 -0.70 -11.40 -9.70
CA ILE A 194 -0.34 -10.87 -8.37
C ILE A 194 0.99 -10.10 -8.47
N PRO A 195 1.00 -8.79 -8.17
CA PRO A 195 2.22 -8.00 -8.25
C PRO A 195 3.28 -8.47 -7.26
N SER A 196 4.56 -8.40 -7.67
CA SER A 196 5.70 -8.69 -6.80
C SER A 196 5.85 -7.60 -5.74
N PHE A 197 5.65 -7.95 -4.46
CA PHE A 197 5.74 -7.02 -3.32
C PHE A 197 7.15 -6.52 -3.03
N ASP A 198 8.17 -7.17 -3.59
CA ASP A 198 9.58 -6.78 -3.42
C ASP A 198 9.94 -5.63 -4.38
N ASP A 199 9.23 -5.52 -5.50
CA ASP A 199 9.49 -4.54 -6.56
C ASP A 199 8.48 -3.38 -6.58
N LEU A 200 7.50 -3.37 -5.66
CA LEU A 200 6.47 -2.31 -5.57
C LEU A 200 7.05 -0.92 -5.28
N PHE A 201 8.18 -0.86 -4.59
CA PHE A 201 8.79 0.40 -4.16
C PHE A 201 10.29 0.35 -4.37
N GLU A 202 10.84 1.42 -4.91
CA GLU A 202 12.28 1.57 -5.08
C GLU A 202 13.01 1.53 -3.74
N ARG A 203 13.98 0.61 -3.61
CA ARG A 203 14.90 0.56 -2.47
C ARG A 203 16.03 1.57 -2.68
N LYS A 204 16.10 2.55 -1.79
CA LYS A 204 17.20 3.52 -1.73
C LYS A 204 18.34 3.00 -0.87
N THR A 205 19.56 3.26 -1.32
CA THR A 205 20.81 2.99 -0.59
C THR A 205 20.98 3.94 0.59
N THR A 206 21.86 3.58 1.53
CA THR A 206 22.19 4.44 2.68
C THR A 206 22.74 5.79 2.22
N GLU A 207 23.54 5.82 1.16
CA GLU A 207 24.13 7.02 0.56
C GLU A 207 23.05 7.93 -0.04
N GLU A 208 22.10 7.37 -0.80
CA GLU A 208 20.98 8.14 -1.36
C GLU A 208 20.09 8.73 -0.26
N VAL A 209 19.79 7.94 0.78
CA VAL A 209 19.02 8.42 1.94
C VAL A 209 19.77 9.51 2.69
N LYS A 210 21.10 9.44 2.75
CA LYS A 210 21.92 10.52 3.31
C LYS A 210 21.81 11.79 2.46
N SER A 211 21.91 11.68 1.14
CA SER A 211 21.74 12.84 0.24
C SER A 211 20.37 13.49 0.37
N ILE A 212 19.30 12.70 0.52
CA ILE A 212 17.95 13.22 0.79
C ILE A 212 17.92 13.99 2.11
N LEU A 213 18.51 13.44 3.18
CA LEU A 213 18.59 14.11 4.47
C LEU A 213 19.41 15.41 4.41
N ASP A 214 20.56 15.40 3.73
CA ASP A 214 21.41 16.58 3.60
C ASP A 214 20.68 17.71 2.85
N GLN A 215 19.92 17.37 1.79
CA GLN A 215 19.07 18.32 1.07
C GLN A 215 17.94 18.88 1.94
N PHE A 216 17.30 18.02 2.74
CA PHE A 216 16.28 18.44 3.70
C PHE A 216 16.83 19.45 4.71
N MET A 217 17.98 19.17 5.31
CA MET A 217 18.63 20.04 6.28
C MET A 217 19.07 21.38 5.65
N ALA A 218 19.57 21.35 4.41
CA ALA A 218 19.94 22.56 3.69
C ALA A 218 18.74 23.47 3.40
N THR A 219 17.58 22.87 3.09
CA THR A 219 16.34 23.61 2.84
C THR A 219 15.73 24.19 4.12
N ASP A 220 15.89 23.53 5.26
CA ASP A 220 15.43 24.04 6.55
C ASP A 220 16.34 25.16 7.11
N SER A 221 17.63 25.14 6.73
CA SER A 221 18.64 26.11 7.19
C SER A 221 18.74 27.38 6.33
N GLY A 222 18.08 27.43 5.16
CA GLY A 222 18.19 28.51 4.19
C GLY A 222 16.82 29.09 3.80
N ASN A 223 16.65 30.39 4.03
CA ASN A 223 15.63 31.33 3.53
C ASN A 223 14.31 30.76 2.95
N SER A 224 13.19 31.25 3.50
CA SER A 224 11.79 30.87 3.28
C SER A 224 11.19 31.11 1.86
N GLU A 225 11.98 31.08 0.79
CA GLU A 225 11.54 31.34 -0.59
C GLU A 225 11.92 30.25 -1.60
N VAL A 226 11.87 28.99 -1.18
CA VAL A 226 11.66 27.87 -2.12
C VAL A 226 10.31 27.26 -1.74
N VAL A 227 9.37 27.38 -2.66
CA VAL A 227 7.95 27.10 -2.44
C VAL A 227 7.78 25.73 -1.79
N LYS A 228 7.31 25.73 -0.53
CA LYS A 228 6.67 24.58 0.11
C LYS A 228 5.39 24.25 -0.68
N TYR A 229 5.52 23.67 -1.87
CA TYR A 229 4.40 23.04 -2.54
C TYR A 229 4.06 21.80 -1.72
N GLY A 230 3.02 21.94 -0.88
CA GLY A 230 2.39 20.81 -0.20
C GLY A 230 2.71 20.62 1.28
N THR A 231 2.94 21.68 2.08
CA THR A 231 2.65 21.55 3.52
C THR A 231 1.23 22.06 3.77
N PRO A 232 0.19 21.20 3.89
CA PRO A 232 -1.07 21.67 4.44
C PRO A 232 -0.80 22.04 5.89
N THR A 233 -1.09 23.28 6.25
CA THR A 233 -1.20 23.79 7.62
C THR A 233 -2.42 23.17 8.31
N GLY A 234 -2.43 21.84 8.43
CA GLY A 234 -3.48 21.06 9.08
C GLY A 234 -2.96 19.68 9.45
N GLY A 235 -2.93 19.39 10.76
CA GLY A 235 -2.68 18.09 11.41
C GLY A 235 -1.73 17.11 10.70
N SER A 236 -0.57 16.83 11.32
CA SER A 236 0.48 15.86 10.90
C SER A 236 -0.03 14.54 10.27
N THR A 237 -1.24 14.06 10.63
CA THR A 237 -1.88 12.88 10.03
C THR A 237 -2.36 13.06 8.58
N ASN A 238 -2.90 14.23 8.20
CA ASN A 238 -3.37 14.50 6.82
C ASN A 238 -2.23 14.51 5.81
N ALA A 239 -1.11 15.14 6.16
CA ALA A 239 0.06 15.21 5.29
C ALA A 239 0.64 13.81 5.02
N VAL A 240 0.66 12.96 6.05
CA VAL A 240 1.17 11.58 5.95
C VAL A 240 0.23 10.66 5.13
N GLU A 241 -1.08 10.85 5.22
CA GLU A 241 -2.04 10.14 4.35
C GLU A 241 -1.97 10.65 2.90
N SER A 242 -1.86 11.97 2.69
CA SER A 242 -1.66 12.55 1.35
C SER A 242 -0.37 12.05 0.73
N ALA A 243 0.77 12.12 1.44
CA ALA A 243 2.05 11.66 0.92
C ALA A 243 2.06 10.15 0.63
N PHE A 244 1.30 9.36 1.39
CA PHE A 244 1.07 7.95 1.07
C PHE A 244 0.24 7.79 -0.20
N ASN A 245 -0.80 8.61 -0.37
CA ASN A 245 -1.60 8.62 -1.60
C ASN A 245 -0.83 9.18 -2.81
N ASP A 246 0.17 10.03 -2.62
CA ASP A 246 1.04 10.44 -3.72
C ASP A 246 2.00 9.29 -4.07
N LEU A 247 2.50 8.58 -3.06
CA LEU A 247 3.38 7.43 -3.23
C LEU A 247 2.75 6.30 -4.08
N LEU A 248 1.49 5.92 -3.86
CA LEU A 248 0.87 4.86 -4.69
C LEU A 248 0.36 5.35 -6.06
N ASN A 249 0.47 6.66 -6.34
CA ASN A 249 0.10 7.26 -7.64
C ASN A 249 1.32 7.58 -8.51
N SER A 250 2.53 7.48 -7.94
CA SER A 250 3.80 7.78 -8.60
C SER A 250 4.28 6.59 -9.44
#